data_AF-A0A7V8QXU4-F1
#
_entry.id   AF-A0A7V8QXU4-F1
#
_cell.length_a   1.000
_cell.length_b   1.000
_cell.length_c   1.000
_cell.angle_alpha   90.00
_cell.angle_beta   90.00
_cell.angle_gamma   90.00
#
_symmetry.space_group_name_H-M   'P 1'
#
loop_
_entity.id
_entity.type
_entity.pdbx_description
1 polymer ?
#
loop_
_entity_poly.entity_id
_entity_poly.type
_entity_poly.pdbx_seq_one_letter_code
_entity_poly.pdbx_strand_id
1 'polypeptide(L)'
;MEAIPSDTQTMAAPDSGFNFLTPEAWKALLSHYSHVVLVANSEAVDFKRLRSELPETALYVFFNNVYKVLDEPFAGHAVLFARSGVMGANIVHRREAADVLRFFAGDDFLGVVNIRVSPEENFSEEGRFEGAETRHLDLTKMLVDLYPVGKIATSGFAVALWLAELQLPGKILLAGFSAKRSEKWKVFDVHDWTFEQIFLRLFARMGTISMMGGVDASPYAAIARRFPQVPPIEIAMTAAEVLSERLHNANSQIDRLMSVTKSIRAIEGFFRRFKPKTRKQRFLEKSKE
;
A
#
# COMPACT_ATOMS: atom_id res chain seq x y z
N MET A 1 -36.15 -8.64 -37.68
CA MET A 1 -36.10 -7.30 -37.09
C MET A 1 -36.99 -7.34 -35.88
N GLU A 2 -36.43 -7.57 -34.70
CA GLU A 2 -37.09 -7.32 -33.41
C GLU A 2 -35.97 -7.23 -32.38
N ALA A 3 -35.86 -6.07 -31.77
CA ALA A 3 -34.82 -5.72 -30.82
C ALA A 3 -35.18 -6.27 -29.44
N ILE A 4 -34.25 -6.99 -28.82
CA ILE A 4 -34.32 -7.36 -27.42
C ILE A 4 -33.71 -6.17 -26.64
N PRO A 5 -34.45 -5.48 -25.77
CA PRO A 5 -33.87 -4.41 -24.96
C PRO A 5 -32.99 -5.02 -23.87
N SER A 6 -31.74 -4.55 -23.82
CA SER A 6 -30.79 -4.84 -22.75
C SER A 6 -31.09 -3.95 -21.54
N ASP A 7 -32.01 -4.39 -20.70
CA ASP A 7 -32.15 -3.82 -19.35
C ASP A 7 -30.96 -4.26 -18.50
N THR A 8 -29.90 -3.46 -18.55
CA THR A 8 -28.84 -3.50 -17.55
C THR A 8 -29.36 -2.78 -16.31
N GLN A 9 -30.27 -3.44 -15.57
CA GLN A 9 -30.65 -3.00 -14.24
C GLN A 9 -29.41 -3.05 -13.36
N THR A 10 -28.92 -1.87 -13.04
CA THR A 10 -27.96 -1.59 -11.98
C THR A 10 -28.53 -2.18 -10.69
N MET A 11 -28.02 -3.33 -10.25
CA MET A 11 -28.29 -3.84 -8.92
C MET A 11 -27.61 -2.89 -7.92
N ALA A 12 -28.35 -1.91 -7.44
CA ALA A 12 -28.04 -1.25 -6.19
C ALA A 12 -28.01 -2.34 -5.10
N ALA A 13 -26.83 -2.55 -4.52
CA ALA A 13 -26.70 -3.42 -3.36
C ALA A 13 -27.56 -2.87 -2.21
N PRO A 14 -28.19 -3.72 -1.40
CA PRO A 14 -28.97 -3.28 -0.24
C PRO A 14 -28.09 -2.46 0.71
N ASP A 15 -28.67 -1.42 1.33
CA ASP A 15 -28.04 -0.47 2.26
C ASP A 15 -27.11 -1.18 3.27
N SER A 16 -25.83 -1.27 2.92
CA SER A 16 -24.82 -1.97 3.71
C SER A 16 -24.35 -1.17 4.94
N GLY A 17 -24.95 -0.01 5.21
CA GLY A 17 -24.53 0.92 6.27
C GLY A 17 -23.15 1.54 6.04
N PHE A 18 -22.55 1.33 4.86
CA PHE A 18 -21.23 1.82 4.48
C PHE A 18 -21.33 2.86 3.36
N ASN A 19 -20.50 3.90 3.46
CA ASN A 19 -20.49 5.03 2.55
C ASN A 19 -19.56 4.77 1.36
N PHE A 20 -20.07 4.08 0.35
CA PHE A 20 -19.34 3.83 -0.89
C PHE A 20 -19.59 4.95 -1.91
N LEU A 21 -18.52 5.49 -2.48
CA LEU A 21 -18.62 6.36 -3.65
C LEU A 21 -18.43 5.55 -4.94
N THR A 22 -19.09 5.98 -6.01
CA THR A 22 -18.81 5.46 -7.35
C THR A 22 -17.42 5.89 -7.82
N PRO A 23 -16.81 5.20 -8.79
CA PRO A 23 -15.53 5.63 -9.38
C PRO A 23 -15.56 7.09 -9.90
N GLU A 24 -16.67 7.52 -10.47
CA GLU A 24 -16.86 8.88 -11.00
C GLU A 24 -16.93 9.92 -9.88
N ALA A 25 -17.58 9.59 -8.76
CA ALA A 25 -17.63 10.45 -7.59
C ALA A 25 -16.24 10.57 -6.92
N TRP A 26 -15.49 9.47 -6.84
CA TRP A 26 -14.09 9.51 -6.40
C TRP A 26 -13.23 10.36 -7.33
N LYS A 27 -13.37 10.17 -8.64
CA LYS A 27 -12.66 10.96 -9.64
C LYS A 27 -12.97 12.44 -9.50
N ALA A 28 -14.25 12.80 -9.36
CA ALA A 28 -14.67 14.19 -9.18
C ALA A 28 -14.04 14.80 -7.92
N LEU A 29 -14.18 14.11 -6.77
CA LEU A 29 -13.61 14.55 -5.49
C LEU A 29 -12.09 14.80 -5.57
N LEU A 30 -11.36 13.88 -6.19
CA LEU A 30 -9.90 13.94 -6.25
C LEU A 30 -9.37 14.85 -7.37
N SER A 31 -10.18 15.17 -8.38
CA SER A 31 -9.77 16.02 -9.51
C SER A 31 -9.56 17.49 -9.13
N HIS A 32 -10.01 17.91 -7.93
CA HIS A 32 -9.76 19.25 -7.41
C HIS A 32 -8.30 19.49 -7.03
N TYR A 33 -7.52 18.42 -6.80
CA TYR A 33 -6.15 18.51 -6.34
C TYR A 33 -5.16 18.43 -7.51
N SER A 34 -4.17 19.30 -7.51
CA SER A 34 -3.13 19.29 -8.55
C SER A 34 -2.21 18.07 -8.42
N HIS A 35 -2.03 17.59 -7.20
CA HIS A 35 -1.21 16.43 -6.85
C HIS A 35 -1.93 15.58 -5.80
N VAL A 36 -1.89 14.26 -5.97
CA VAL A 36 -2.26 13.28 -4.94
C VAL A 36 -1.00 12.56 -4.51
N VAL A 37 -0.59 12.82 -3.27
CA VAL A 37 0.71 12.38 -2.73
C VAL A 37 0.51 11.24 -1.76
N LEU A 38 0.96 10.03 -2.10
CA LEU A 38 0.98 8.92 -1.17
C LEU A 38 2.23 9.00 -0.32
N VAL A 39 2.05 9.10 0.99
CA VAL A 39 3.14 9.15 1.96
C VAL A 39 3.28 7.76 2.59
N ALA A 40 4.32 7.02 2.20
CA ALA A 40 4.59 5.72 2.81
C ALA A 40 4.99 5.88 4.28
N ASN A 41 4.63 4.93 5.12
CA ASN A 41 5.09 4.84 6.52
C ASN A 41 6.58 4.43 6.57
N SER A 42 7.47 5.32 6.15
CA SER A 42 8.89 5.05 5.92
C SER A 42 9.74 6.23 6.36
N GLU A 43 10.89 5.95 6.99
CA GLU A 43 11.88 6.97 7.36
C GLU A 43 12.55 7.61 6.14
N ALA A 44 12.38 7.02 4.96
CA ALA A 44 12.89 7.59 3.71
C ALA A 44 12.06 8.78 3.21
N VAL A 45 10.96 9.15 3.88
CA VAL A 45 10.15 10.32 3.52
C VAL A 45 10.83 11.59 4.03
N ASP A 46 11.27 12.44 3.11
CA ASP A 46 11.67 13.82 3.44
C ASP A 46 10.44 14.73 3.35
N PHE A 47 9.73 14.85 4.48
CA PHE A 47 8.47 15.58 4.52
C PHE A 47 8.65 17.09 4.38
N LYS A 48 9.77 17.63 4.88
CA LYS A 48 10.08 19.07 4.74
C LYS A 48 10.27 19.42 3.27
N ARG A 49 11.03 18.61 2.55
CA ARG A 49 11.22 18.78 1.10
C ARG A 49 9.89 18.63 0.36
N LEU A 50 9.12 17.60 0.66
CA LEU A 50 7.80 17.36 0.06
C LEU A 50 6.89 18.60 0.15
N ARG A 51 6.82 19.23 1.33
CA ARG A 51 6.03 20.44 1.53
C ARG A 51 6.57 21.66 0.78
N SER A 52 7.89 21.79 0.64
CA SER A 52 8.50 22.92 -0.04
C SER A 52 8.40 22.87 -1.57
N GLU A 53 8.34 21.66 -2.15
CA GLU A 53 8.36 21.46 -3.61
C GLU A 53 6.95 21.37 -4.22
N LEU A 54 5.92 21.17 -3.41
CA LEU A 54 4.55 20.96 -3.88
C LEU A 54 3.65 22.18 -3.63
N PRO A 55 2.66 22.42 -4.50
CA PRO A 55 1.69 23.50 -4.32
C PRO A 55 0.76 23.22 -3.14
N GLU A 56 0.13 24.28 -2.61
CA GLU A 56 -0.86 24.19 -1.53
C GLU A 56 -2.07 23.32 -1.89
N THR A 57 -2.40 23.22 -3.19
CA THR A 57 -3.49 22.37 -3.71
C THR A 57 -3.15 20.87 -3.78
N ALA A 58 -2.05 20.43 -3.16
CA ALA A 58 -1.68 19.03 -3.09
C ALA A 58 -2.44 18.31 -1.96
N LEU A 59 -3.04 17.16 -2.26
CA LEU A 59 -3.66 16.26 -1.28
C LEU A 59 -2.65 15.22 -0.79
N TYR A 60 -2.50 15.12 0.53
CA TYR A 60 -1.60 14.17 1.17
C TYR A 60 -2.37 12.95 1.69
N VAL A 61 -2.04 11.78 1.16
CA VAL A 61 -2.61 10.48 1.52
C VAL A 61 -1.71 9.82 2.56
N PHE A 62 -2.21 9.69 3.77
CA PHE A 62 -1.55 9.00 4.88
C PHE A 62 -2.18 7.64 5.15
N PHE A 63 -1.46 6.78 5.87
CA PHE A 63 -1.92 5.44 6.26
C PHE A 63 -1.89 5.27 7.78
N ASN A 64 -2.49 4.18 8.28
CA ASN A 64 -2.68 3.80 9.70
C ASN A 64 -1.62 4.25 10.73
N ASN A 65 -0.32 4.32 10.38
CA ASN A 65 0.76 4.65 11.33
C ASN A 65 1.34 6.04 11.05
N VAL A 66 0.50 7.06 10.96
CA VAL A 66 0.88 8.43 10.59
C VAL A 66 2.00 9.01 11.48
N TYR A 67 2.02 8.65 12.76
CA TYR A 67 3.05 9.04 13.73
C TYR A 67 4.48 8.54 13.39
N LYS A 68 4.64 7.72 12.34
CA LYS A 68 5.97 7.33 11.83
C LYS A 68 6.56 8.33 10.87
N VAL A 69 5.74 9.24 10.35
CA VAL A 69 6.13 10.24 9.34
C VAL A 69 5.81 11.66 9.78
N LEU A 70 4.86 11.83 10.71
CA LEU A 70 4.53 13.11 11.31
C LEU A 70 4.95 13.15 12.79
N ASP A 71 5.72 14.17 13.14
CA ASP A 71 6.06 14.49 14.53
C ASP A 71 5.07 15.49 15.16
N GLU A 72 4.34 16.22 14.32
CA GLU A 72 3.38 17.27 14.70
C GLU A 72 2.09 17.18 13.86
N PRO A 73 0.97 17.78 14.29
CA PRO A 73 -0.25 17.82 13.48
C PRO A 73 -0.01 18.40 12.09
N PHE A 74 -0.58 17.76 11.08
CA PHE A 74 -0.45 18.16 9.69
C PHE A 74 -1.43 19.29 9.35
N ALA A 75 -0.89 20.35 8.76
CA ALA A 75 -1.66 21.46 8.21
C ALA A 75 -1.64 21.42 6.67
N GLY A 76 -2.81 21.24 6.07
CA GLY A 76 -3.05 21.18 4.62
C GLY A 76 -4.04 20.07 4.24
N HIS A 77 -4.31 19.92 2.94
CA HIS A 77 -5.24 18.91 2.46
C HIS A 77 -4.73 17.51 2.75
N ALA A 78 -5.48 16.74 3.54
CA ALA A 78 -5.09 15.40 3.93
C ALA A 78 -6.26 14.42 3.92
N VAL A 79 -5.93 13.15 3.70
CA VAL A 79 -6.87 12.03 3.82
C VAL A 79 -6.17 10.84 4.44
N LEU A 80 -6.86 10.15 5.35
CA LEU A 80 -6.33 8.97 6.02
C LEU A 80 -6.90 7.70 5.42
N PHE A 81 -6.05 6.89 4.79
CA PHE A 81 -6.42 5.56 4.31
C PHE A 81 -6.21 4.52 5.42
N ALA A 82 -7.32 4.15 6.05
CA ALA A 82 -7.34 3.21 7.15
C ALA A 82 -7.58 1.78 6.65
N ARG A 83 -6.53 0.96 6.57
CA ARG A 83 -6.69 -0.44 6.12
C ARG A 83 -7.37 -1.31 7.18
N SER A 84 -8.33 -2.09 6.72
CA SER A 84 -9.01 -3.16 7.46
C SER A 84 -8.15 -4.39 7.70
N GLY A 85 -8.53 -5.14 8.72
CA GLY A 85 -8.13 -6.51 8.96
C GLY A 85 -9.38 -7.37 9.20
N VAL A 86 -9.18 -8.61 9.62
CA VAL A 86 -10.29 -9.53 9.96
C VAL A 86 -11.23 -8.96 11.03
N MET A 87 -10.74 -8.09 11.92
CA MET A 87 -11.50 -7.50 13.02
C MET A 87 -11.95 -6.05 12.77
N GLY A 88 -11.93 -5.56 11.52
CA GLY A 88 -12.19 -4.15 11.22
C GLY A 88 -10.92 -3.34 10.90
N ALA A 89 -11.07 -2.03 10.72
CA ALA A 89 -9.96 -1.09 10.53
C ALA A 89 -8.87 -1.24 11.59
N ASN A 90 -7.60 -1.15 11.17
CA ASN A 90 -6.49 -1.44 12.07
C ASN A 90 -6.43 -0.47 13.26
N ILE A 91 -6.66 0.82 13.01
CA ILE A 91 -6.68 1.86 14.04
C ILE A 91 -7.88 1.73 14.99
N VAL A 92 -9.02 1.22 14.51
CA VAL A 92 -10.23 1.03 15.32
C VAL A 92 -10.06 -0.13 16.29
N HIS A 93 -9.68 -1.32 15.81
CA HIS A 93 -9.59 -2.49 16.69
C HIS A 93 -8.44 -2.39 17.70
N ARG A 94 -7.42 -1.58 17.41
CA ARG A 94 -6.33 -1.26 18.34
C ARG A 94 -6.66 -0.13 19.32
N ARG A 95 -7.79 0.56 19.12
CA ARG A 95 -8.19 1.76 19.88
C ARG A 95 -7.19 2.92 19.73
N GLU A 96 -6.67 3.06 18.52
CA GLU A 96 -5.68 4.08 18.12
C GLU A 96 -6.35 5.18 17.26
N ALA A 97 -7.65 5.12 17.00
CA ALA A 97 -8.35 6.07 16.12
C ALA A 97 -8.16 7.53 16.57
N ALA A 98 -8.45 7.84 17.84
CA ALA A 98 -8.25 9.18 18.40
C ALA A 98 -6.78 9.64 18.31
N ASP A 99 -5.84 8.75 18.63
CA ASP A 99 -4.40 9.06 18.60
C ASP A 99 -3.87 9.32 17.19
N VAL A 100 -4.45 8.67 16.18
CA VAL A 100 -4.10 8.90 14.78
C VAL A 100 -4.77 10.15 14.25
N LEU A 101 -6.05 10.38 14.60
CA LEU A 101 -6.84 11.50 14.10
C LEU A 101 -6.39 12.85 14.66
N ARG A 102 -5.75 12.89 15.83
CA ARG A 102 -5.18 14.13 16.39
C ARG A 102 -4.14 14.79 15.48
N PHE A 103 -3.57 14.06 14.53
CA PHE A 103 -2.63 14.59 13.54
C PHE A 103 -3.31 15.34 12.39
N PHE A 104 -4.65 15.34 12.33
CA PHE A 104 -5.43 15.94 11.26
C PHE A 104 -6.45 16.95 11.84
N ALA A 105 -5.94 17.97 12.52
CA ALA A 105 -6.76 19.02 13.11
C ALA A 105 -6.85 20.21 12.14
N GLY A 106 -7.82 20.18 11.22
CA GLY A 106 -8.09 21.28 10.30
C GLY A 106 -9.23 20.98 9.33
N ASP A 107 -9.86 22.04 8.81
CA ASP A 107 -11.01 21.95 7.88
C ASP A 107 -10.63 21.30 6.53
N ASP A 108 -9.33 21.25 6.22
CA ASP A 108 -8.77 20.65 5.01
C ASP A 108 -8.61 19.12 5.10
N PHE A 109 -9.00 18.50 6.21
CA PHE A 109 -8.98 17.04 6.34
C PHE A 109 -10.24 16.43 5.71
N LEU A 110 -10.07 15.64 4.65
CA LEU A 110 -11.15 14.99 3.90
C LEU A 110 -11.78 13.81 4.65
N GLY A 111 -11.25 13.45 5.81
CA GLY A 111 -11.71 12.33 6.61
C GLY A 111 -10.93 11.03 6.37
N VAL A 112 -11.59 9.92 6.71
CA VAL A 112 -11.03 8.57 6.68
C VAL A 112 -11.60 7.79 5.51
N VAL A 113 -10.72 7.15 4.74
CA VAL A 113 -11.11 6.13 3.76
C VAL A 113 -10.77 4.77 4.35
N ASN A 114 -11.78 4.06 4.85
CA ASN A 114 -11.58 2.71 5.33
C ASN A 114 -11.49 1.76 4.12
N ILE A 115 -10.30 1.20 3.90
CA ILE A 115 -10.04 0.31 2.76
C ILE A 115 -9.98 -1.16 3.17
N ARG A 116 -10.37 -2.04 2.25
CA ARG A 116 -10.03 -3.47 2.30
C ARG A 116 -9.33 -3.89 1.00
N VAL A 117 -8.39 -4.81 1.11
CA VAL A 117 -7.57 -5.32 -0.02
C VAL A 117 -7.65 -6.85 -0.15
N SER A 118 -8.40 -7.51 0.73
CA SER A 118 -8.56 -8.96 0.78
C SER A 118 -10.00 -9.31 1.19
N PRO A 119 -10.58 -10.42 0.73
CA PRO A 119 -11.95 -10.82 1.10
C PRO A 119 -12.12 -11.09 2.60
N GLU A 120 -11.04 -11.46 3.30
CA GLU A 120 -11.05 -11.75 4.74
C GLU A 120 -11.00 -10.47 5.60
N GLU A 121 -10.85 -9.29 4.98
CA GLU A 121 -10.82 -8.01 5.68
C GLU A 121 -12.24 -7.42 5.79
N ASN A 122 -12.60 -7.00 7.01
CA ASN A 122 -13.91 -6.45 7.31
C ASN A 122 -13.82 -4.93 7.49
N PHE A 123 -14.79 -4.18 6.99
CA PHE A 123 -14.89 -2.75 7.26
C PHE A 123 -15.26 -2.49 8.73
N SER A 124 -14.94 -1.29 9.19
CA SER A 124 -15.50 -0.72 10.42
C SER A 124 -16.58 0.29 10.07
N GLU A 125 -17.61 0.35 10.91
CA GLU A 125 -18.67 1.36 10.83
C GLU A 125 -18.11 2.77 11.03
N GLU A 126 -18.74 3.75 10.40
CA GLU A 126 -18.32 5.17 10.44
C GLU A 126 -18.21 5.72 11.86
N GLY A 127 -19.18 5.42 12.74
CA GLY A 127 -19.18 5.88 14.14
C GLY A 127 -17.99 5.40 14.98
N ARG A 128 -17.14 4.50 14.44
CA ARG A 128 -15.94 4.00 15.10
C ARG A 128 -14.69 4.85 14.85
N PHE A 129 -14.79 5.89 14.02
CA PHE A 129 -13.69 6.78 13.67
C PHE A 129 -13.79 8.15 14.37
N GLU A 130 -14.25 8.17 15.62
CA GLU A 130 -14.26 9.37 16.49
C GLU A 130 -14.94 10.60 15.86
N GLY A 131 -15.98 10.38 15.04
CA GLY A 131 -16.72 11.45 14.37
C GLY A 131 -16.10 12.00 13.09
N ALA A 132 -14.96 11.46 12.63
CA ALA A 132 -14.41 11.82 11.33
C ALA A 132 -15.31 11.32 10.18
N GLU A 133 -15.49 12.15 9.15
CA GLU A 133 -16.19 11.74 7.92
C GLU A 133 -15.53 10.46 7.39
N THR A 134 -16.31 9.40 7.19
CA THR A 134 -15.77 8.10 6.77
C THR A 134 -16.39 7.64 5.47
N ARG A 135 -15.53 7.22 4.54
CA ARG A 135 -15.90 6.57 3.28
C ARG A 135 -15.29 5.17 3.22
N HIS A 136 -15.92 4.28 2.48
CA HIS A 136 -15.48 2.89 2.32
C HIS A 136 -15.02 2.64 0.89
N LEU A 137 -13.91 1.92 0.76
CA LEU A 137 -13.33 1.59 -0.53
C LEU A 137 -12.87 0.13 -0.56
N ASP A 138 -13.50 -0.64 -1.42
CA ASP A 138 -13.15 -2.05 -1.63
C ASP A 138 -12.21 -2.21 -2.83
N LEU A 139 -10.96 -2.57 -2.53
CA LEU A 139 -9.92 -2.81 -3.54
C LEU A 139 -9.73 -4.30 -3.83
N THR A 140 -10.53 -5.18 -3.21
CA THR A 140 -10.36 -6.63 -3.29
C THR A 140 -10.49 -7.14 -4.72
N LYS A 141 -11.52 -6.68 -5.45
CA LYS A 141 -11.79 -7.12 -6.83
C LYS A 141 -10.67 -6.75 -7.81
N MET A 142 -10.04 -5.59 -7.61
CA MET A 142 -8.91 -5.14 -8.42
C MET A 142 -7.65 -6.00 -8.20
N LEU A 143 -7.51 -6.56 -6.99
CA LEU A 143 -6.30 -7.27 -6.58
C LEU A 143 -6.38 -8.77 -6.76
N VAL A 144 -7.57 -9.37 -6.70
CA VAL A 144 -7.76 -10.84 -6.69
C VAL A 144 -7.17 -11.53 -7.92
N ASP A 145 -7.31 -10.92 -9.10
CA ASP A 145 -6.82 -11.50 -10.35
C ASP A 145 -5.39 -11.06 -10.70
N LEU A 146 -4.88 -10.03 -10.02
CA LEU A 146 -3.59 -9.41 -10.32
C LEU A 146 -2.47 -9.88 -9.39
N TYR A 147 -2.77 -10.04 -8.10
CA TYR A 147 -1.75 -10.17 -7.07
C TYR A 147 -1.27 -11.63 -6.91
N PRO A 148 0.02 -11.87 -6.58
CA PRO A 148 0.54 -13.22 -6.42
C PRO A 148 -0.25 -14.09 -5.44
N VAL A 149 -0.50 -15.35 -5.83
CA VAL A 149 -1.24 -16.33 -5.02
C VAL A 149 -0.60 -16.51 -3.64
N GLY A 150 -1.42 -16.44 -2.59
CA GLY A 150 -0.97 -16.63 -1.20
C GLY A 150 -0.26 -15.41 -0.59
N LYS A 151 -0.21 -14.28 -1.32
CA LYS A 151 0.28 -12.99 -0.81
C LYS A 151 -0.87 -11.99 -0.77
N ILE A 152 -0.72 -10.92 0.02
CA ILE A 152 -1.72 -9.85 0.12
C ILE A 152 -1.02 -8.53 -0.16
N ALA A 153 -1.65 -7.65 -0.95
CA ALA A 153 -1.13 -6.32 -1.27
C ALA A 153 -0.86 -5.47 -0.01
N THR A 154 0.12 -4.57 -0.09
CA THR A 154 0.24 -3.45 0.86
C THR A 154 -0.83 -2.39 0.56
N SER A 155 -1.21 -1.61 1.58
CA SER A 155 -2.14 -0.50 1.41
C SER A 155 -1.62 0.54 0.40
N GLY A 156 -0.31 0.82 0.46
CA GLY A 156 0.32 1.80 -0.42
C GLY A 156 0.26 1.38 -1.88
N PHE A 157 0.57 0.12 -2.18
CA PHE A 157 0.48 -0.42 -3.53
C PHE A 157 -0.97 -0.42 -4.04
N ALA A 158 -1.91 -0.93 -3.24
CA ALA A 158 -3.32 -1.02 -3.63
C ALA A 158 -3.91 0.37 -3.94
N VAL A 159 -3.62 1.38 -3.12
CA VAL A 159 -4.10 2.75 -3.33
C VAL A 159 -3.40 3.42 -4.52
N ALA A 160 -2.10 3.17 -4.73
CA ALA A 160 -1.40 3.69 -5.91
C ALA A 160 -1.98 3.14 -7.22
N LEU A 161 -2.29 1.83 -7.25
CA LEU A 161 -2.93 1.18 -8.39
C LEU A 161 -4.33 1.78 -8.64
N TRP A 162 -5.15 1.87 -7.59
CA TRP A 162 -6.50 2.43 -7.68
C TRP A 162 -6.50 3.88 -8.17
N LEU A 163 -5.63 4.73 -7.63
CA LEU A 163 -5.51 6.13 -8.08
C LEU A 163 -5.09 6.23 -9.55
N ALA A 164 -4.19 5.36 -10.00
CA ALA A 164 -3.78 5.32 -11.40
C ALA A 164 -4.94 4.93 -12.34
N GLU A 165 -5.81 4.01 -11.93
CA GLU A 165 -7.00 3.60 -12.70
C GLU A 165 -8.07 4.70 -12.78
N LEU A 166 -8.16 5.61 -11.80
CA LEU A 166 -9.09 6.74 -11.86
C LEU A 166 -8.77 7.74 -12.99
N GLN A 167 -7.54 7.73 -13.51
CA GLN A 167 -7.08 8.65 -14.56
C GLN A 167 -7.38 10.11 -14.18
N LEU A 168 -6.88 10.51 -13.01
CA LEU A 168 -7.01 11.88 -12.50
C LEU A 168 -6.26 12.87 -13.40
N PRO A 169 -6.74 14.12 -13.55
CA PRO A 169 -6.00 15.16 -14.26
C PRO A 169 -4.74 15.60 -13.51
N GLY A 170 -4.76 15.52 -12.17
CA GLY A 170 -3.62 15.81 -11.31
C GLY A 170 -2.56 14.70 -11.29
N LYS A 171 -1.36 15.01 -10.78
CA LYS A 171 -0.25 14.05 -10.71
C LYS A 171 -0.33 13.16 -9.49
N ILE A 172 -0.05 11.87 -9.64
CA ILE A 172 0.09 10.94 -8.52
C ILE A 172 1.56 10.86 -8.15
N LEU A 173 1.92 11.18 -6.90
CA LEU A 173 3.29 11.17 -6.41
C LEU A 173 3.46 10.17 -5.26
N LEU A 174 4.48 9.32 -5.32
CA LEU A 174 4.83 8.37 -4.26
C LEU A 174 6.04 8.86 -3.48
N ALA A 175 5.86 9.14 -2.18
CA ALA A 175 6.93 9.52 -1.26
C ALA A 175 7.28 8.37 -0.32
N GLY A 176 8.55 7.95 -0.29
CA GLY A 176 9.05 6.92 0.63
C GLY A 176 8.82 5.45 0.20
N PHE A 177 8.37 5.20 -1.03
CA PHE A 177 8.06 3.86 -1.59
C PHE A 177 9.30 3.09 -2.10
N SER A 178 10.39 3.08 -1.33
CA SER A 178 11.68 2.54 -1.78
C SER A 178 11.86 1.03 -1.61
N ALA A 179 10.94 0.36 -0.89
CA ALA A 179 11.02 -1.03 -0.43
C ALA A 179 12.33 -1.42 0.32
N LYS A 180 13.15 -0.44 0.70
CA LYS A 180 14.34 -0.68 1.52
C LYS A 180 13.91 -1.00 2.94
N ARG A 181 14.46 -2.07 3.49
CA ARG A 181 14.28 -2.43 4.89
C ARG A 181 14.96 -1.38 5.75
N SER A 182 14.20 -0.66 6.58
CA SER A 182 14.79 0.18 7.64
C SER A 182 15.10 -0.69 8.85
N GLU A 183 16.09 -0.28 9.64
CA GLU A 183 16.45 -0.97 10.89
C GLU A 183 15.30 -0.91 11.92
N LYS A 184 14.48 0.16 11.87
CA LYS A 184 13.39 0.39 12.83
C LYS A 184 12.08 -0.32 12.49
N TRP A 185 11.80 -0.62 11.20
CA TRP A 185 10.48 -1.12 10.80
C TRP A 185 10.51 -2.47 10.07
N LYS A 186 9.69 -3.39 10.57
CA LYS A 186 9.54 -4.74 10.01
C LYS A 186 8.86 -4.68 8.64
N VAL A 187 9.53 -5.25 7.65
CA VAL A 187 8.95 -5.65 6.36
C VAL A 187 8.27 -7.01 6.59
N PHE A 188 6.96 -7.09 6.34
CA PHE A 188 6.21 -8.33 6.52
C PHE A 188 6.26 -9.18 5.24
N ASP A 189 6.57 -10.47 5.39
CA ASP A 189 6.64 -11.45 4.29
C ASP A 189 5.24 -11.88 3.77
N VAL A 190 4.16 -11.34 4.34
CA VAL A 190 2.81 -11.56 3.80
C VAL A 190 2.60 -10.82 2.47
N HIS A 191 3.43 -9.81 2.18
CA HIS A 191 3.37 -9.03 0.94
C HIS A 191 4.46 -9.48 -0.04
N ASP A 192 4.19 -9.35 -1.33
CA ASP A 192 5.22 -9.49 -2.37
C ASP A 192 5.79 -8.12 -2.76
N TRP A 193 6.77 -7.67 -1.98
CA TRP A 193 7.42 -6.38 -2.18
C TRP A 193 8.13 -6.26 -3.53
N THR A 194 8.62 -7.37 -4.08
CA THR A 194 9.27 -7.39 -5.39
C THR A 194 8.25 -7.12 -6.49
N PHE A 195 7.13 -7.85 -6.46
CA PHE A 195 6.02 -7.63 -7.38
C PHE A 195 5.54 -6.17 -7.34
N GLU A 196 5.26 -5.65 -6.15
CA GLU A 196 4.80 -4.27 -5.98
C GLU A 196 5.80 -3.25 -6.54
N GLN A 197 7.10 -3.43 -6.28
CA GLN A 197 8.13 -2.51 -6.79
C GLN A 197 8.31 -2.58 -8.30
N ILE A 198 8.20 -3.76 -8.92
CA ILE A 198 8.21 -3.89 -10.38
C ILE A 198 7.05 -3.09 -10.95
N PHE A 199 5.86 -3.27 -10.39
CA PHE A 199 4.63 -2.64 -10.86
C PHE A 199 4.68 -1.11 -10.74
N LEU A 200 5.06 -0.59 -9.57
CA LEU A 200 5.20 0.85 -9.33
C LEU A 200 6.26 1.49 -10.24
N ARG A 201 7.38 0.81 -10.49
CA ARG A 201 8.42 1.32 -11.41
C ARG A 201 7.94 1.32 -12.87
N LEU A 202 7.11 0.36 -13.28
CA LEU A 202 6.48 0.37 -14.60
C LEU A 202 5.53 1.56 -14.74
N PHE A 203 4.67 1.79 -13.76
CA PHE A 203 3.77 2.96 -13.72
C PHE A 203 4.54 4.28 -13.78
N ALA A 204 5.66 4.36 -13.07
CA ALA A 204 6.49 5.55 -13.09
C ALA A 204 7.17 5.78 -14.45
N ARG A 205 7.59 4.71 -15.14
CA ARG A 205 8.13 4.79 -16.50
C ARG A 205 7.09 5.16 -17.56
N MET A 206 5.84 4.74 -17.36
CA MET A 206 4.71 5.14 -18.22
C MET A 206 4.22 6.57 -17.94
N GLY A 207 4.74 7.23 -16.91
CA GLY A 207 4.32 8.58 -16.51
C GLY A 207 2.97 8.61 -15.77
N THR A 208 2.38 7.45 -15.45
CA THR A 208 1.11 7.34 -14.73
C THR A 208 1.25 7.78 -13.27
N ILE A 209 2.40 7.52 -12.67
CA ILE A 209 2.78 8.00 -11.34
C ILE A 209 4.18 8.62 -11.39
N SER A 210 4.52 9.41 -10.38
CA SER A 210 5.87 9.90 -10.14
C SER A 210 6.39 9.35 -8.83
N MET A 211 7.68 9.03 -8.75
CA MET A 211 8.33 8.66 -7.49
C MET A 211 9.19 9.83 -7.01
N MET A 212 9.03 10.23 -5.75
CA MET A 212 9.92 11.24 -5.16
C MET A 212 11.33 10.66 -5.06
N GLY A 213 12.31 11.44 -5.54
CA GLY A 213 13.68 10.96 -5.75
C GLY A 213 13.93 10.36 -7.13
N GLY A 214 12.88 10.24 -7.96
CA GLY A 214 12.94 9.70 -9.32
C GLY A 214 12.98 8.18 -9.37
N VAL A 215 12.93 7.65 -10.59
CA VAL A 215 13.27 6.26 -10.87
C VAL A 215 14.69 6.27 -11.40
N ASP A 216 15.62 5.59 -10.72
CA ASP A 216 16.99 5.44 -11.20
C ASP A 216 16.97 4.93 -12.65
N ALA A 217 17.84 5.53 -13.48
CA ALA A 217 18.05 5.04 -14.84
C ALA A 217 18.36 3.53 -14.76
N SER A 218 17.74 2.75 -15.66
CA SER A 218 17.98 1.31 -15.69
C SER A 218 19.49 1.06 -15.80
N PRO A 219 20.12 0.31 -14.88
CA PRO A 219 21.55 0.03 -14.98
C PRO A 219 21.88 -0.71 -16.29
N TYR A 220 20.89 -1.40 -16.86
CA TYR A 220 20.99 -2.09 -18.14
C TYR A 220 20.92 -1.14 -19.35
N ALA A 221 20.53 0.13 -19.18
CA ALA A 221 20.49 1.09 -20.28
C ALA A 221 21.89 1.34 -20.88
N ALA A 222 22.93 1.35 -20.05
CA ALA A 222 24.30 1.44 -20.52
C ALA A 222 24.72 0.20 -21.32
N ILE A 223 24.25 -0.99 -20.91
CA ILE A 223 24.50 -2.25 -21.62
C ILE A 223 23.80 -2.25 -22.99
N ALA A 224 22.53 -1.83 -23.04
CA ALA A 224 21.78 -1.71 -24.29
C ALA A 224 22.44 -0.73 -25.27
N ARG A 225 22.98 0.40 -24.77
CA ARG A 225 23.76 1.33 -25.61
C ARG A 225 25.07 0.72 -26.10
N ARG A 226 25.73 -0.13 -25.29
CA ARG A 226 27.00 -0.77 -25.65
C ARG A 226 26.83 -1.89 -26.67
N PHE A 227 25.71 -2.61 -26.62
CA PHE A 227 25.38 -3.74 -27.49
C PHE A 227 24.05 -3.50 -28.21
N PRO A 228 23.96 -2.52 -29.13
CA PRO A 228 22.72 -2.16 -29.81
C PRO A 228 22.14 -3.28 -30.68
N GLN A 229 22.96 -4.26 -31.06
CA GLN A 229 22.57 -5.45 -31.82
C GLN A 229 21.86 -6.52 -30.97
N VAL A 230 21.96 -6.45 -29.63
CA VAL A 230 21.33 -7.42 -28.74
C VAL A 230 19.96 -6.90 -28.32
N PRO A 231 18.86 -7.65 -28.56
CA PRO A 231 17.53 -7.23 -28.16
C PRO A 231 17.42 -6.94 -26.65
N PRO A 232 16.63 -5.95 -26.22
CA PRO A 232 16.45 -5.65 -24.79
C PRO A 232 15.95 -6.82 -23.96
N ILE A 233 15.14 -7.71 -24.55
CA ILE A 233 14.64 -8.91 -23.89
C ILE A 233 15.77 -9.91 -23.59
N GLU A 234 16.72 -10.08 -24.51
CA GLU A 234 17.89 -10.94 -24.29
C GLU A 234 18.78 -10.39 -23.18
N ILE A 235 19.00 -9.07 -23.16
CA ILE A 235 19.72 -8.40 -22.06
C ILE A 235 19.02 -8.65 -20.71
N ALA A 236 17.68 -8.56 -20.68
CA ALA A 236 16.90 -8.81 -19.47
C ALA A 236 16.96 -10.29 -19.03
N MET A 237 16.90 -11.23 -19.97
CA MET A 237 17.01 -12.67 -19.70
C MET A 237 18.39 -13.03 -19.15
N THR A 238 19.47 -12.60 -19.81
CA THR A 238 20.83 -12.80 -19.30
C THR A 238 21.03 -12.15 -17.93
N ALA A 239 20.46 -10.96 -17.69
CA ALA A 239 20.49 -10.34 -16.37
C ALA A 239 19.75 -11.16 -15.31
N ALA A 240 18.60 -11.74 -15.66
CA ALA A 240 17.82 -12.60 -14.78
C ALA A 240 18.57 -13.91 -14.45
N GLU A 241 19.25 -14.52 -15.42
CA GLU A 241 20.11 -15.70 -15.22
C GLU A 241 21.22 -15.40 -14.21
N VAL A 242 22.00 -14.33 -14.42
CA VAL A 242 23.08 -13.93 -13.51
C VAL A 242 22.54 -13.58 -12.11
N LEU A 243 21.38 -12.92 -12.02
CA LEU A 243 20.74 -12.64 -10.73
C LEU A 243 20.29 -13.92 -10.03
N SER A 244 19.76 -14.90 -10.77
CA SER A 244 19.35 -16.21 -10.25
C SER A 244 20.54 -16.97 -9.68
N GLU A 245 21.67 -17.02 -10.39
CA GLU A 245 22.90 -17.65 -9.91
C GLU A 245 23.44 -16.96 -8.63
N ARG A 246 23.44 -15.62 -8.62
CA ARG A 246 23.86 -14.86 -7.43
C ARG A 246 22.95 -15.11 -6.24
N LEU A 247 21.64 -15.20 -6.46
CA LEU A 247 20.67 -15.50 -5.41
C LEU A 247 20.84 -16.93 -4.89
N HIS A 248 21.07 -17.90 -5.78
CA HIS A 248 21.38 -19.28 -5.40
C HIS A 248 22.62 -19.34 -4.49
N ASN A 249 23.69 -18.66 -4.89
CA ASN A 249 24.91 -18.55 -4.08
C ASN A 249 24.65 -17.85 -2.74
N ALA A 250 23.83 -16.80 -2.71
CA ALA A 250 23.43 -16.14 -1.46
C ALA A 250 22.63 -17.06 -0.54
N ASN A 251 21.70 -17.85 -1.09
CA ASN A 251 20.92 -18.83 -0.34
C ASN A 251 21.83 -19.87 0.33
N SER A 252 22.89 -20.33 -0.35
CA SER A 252 23.88 -21.23 0.26
C SER A 252 24.55 -20.62 1.51
N GLN A 253 24.82 -19.31 1.50
CA GLN A 253 25.42 -18.61 2.63
C GLN A 253 24.39 -18.37 3.74
N ILE A 254 23.14 -18.11 3.37
CA ILE A 254 22.02 -18.05 4.32
C ILE A 254 21.86 -19.40 5.01
N ASP A 255 21.86 -20.53 4.29
CA ASP A 255 21.76 -21.87 4.89
C ASP A 255 22.90 -22.15 5.88
N ARG A 256 24.12 -21.72 5.54
CA ARG A 256 25.26 -21.78 6.45
C ARG A 256 25.03 -20.94 7.71
N LEU A 257 24.55 -19.71 7.57
CA LEU A 257 24.20 -18.84 8.71
C LEU A 257 23.07 -19.45 9.56
N MET A 258 22.05 -20.01 8.92
CA MET A 258 20.95 -20.70 9.57
C MET A 258 21.46 -21.91 10.35
N SER A 259 22.43 -22.64 9.81
CA SER A 259 23.07 -23.77 10.51
C SER A 259 23.82 -23.31 11.76
N VAL A 260 24.66 -22.28 11.64
CA VAL A 260 25.46 -21.72 12.76
C VAL A 260 24.57 -21.13 13.86
N THR A 261 23.45 -20.51 13.50
CA THR A 261 22.52 -19.86 14.45
C THR A 261 21.46 -20.79 15.05
N LYS A 262 21.50 -22.10 14.73
CA LYS A 262 20.48 -23.09 15.15
C LYS A 262 20.25 -23.09 16.66
N SER A 263 21.31 -23.08 17.46
CA SER A 263 21.23 -23.13 18.92
C SER A 263 20.61 -21.86 19.52
N ILE A 264 20.95 -20.69 18.99
CA ILE A 264 20.40 -19.40 19.44
C ILE A 264 18.89 -19.36 19.18
N ARG A 265 18.45 -19.83 18.02
CA ARG A 265 17.01 -19.86 17.67
C ARG A 265 16.23 -20.92 18.44
N ALA A 266 16.86 -22.02 18.83
CA ALA A 266 16.21 -23.02 19.69
C ALA A 266 15.86 -22.40 21.06
N ILE A 267 16.78 -21.61 21.61
CA ILE A 267 16.56 -20.86 22.85
C ILE A 267 15.45 -19.81 22.65
N GLU A 268 15.51 -19.02 21.59
CA GLU A 268 14.46 -18.02 21.28
C GLU A 268 13.07 -18.67 21.12
N GLY A 269 12.99 -19.80 20.40
CA GLY A 269 11.76 -20.55 20.18
C GLY A 269 11.16 -21.09 21.48
N PHE A 270 12.00 -21.53 22.41
CA PHE A 270 11.57 -21.94 23.75
C PHE A 270 10.93 -20.76 24.50
N PHE A 271 11.58 -19.59 24.56
CA PHE A 271 11.02 -18.40 25.20
C PHE A 271 9.74 -17.89 24.51
N ARG A 272 9.63 -18.05 23.20
CA ARG A 272 8.45 -17.62 22.44
C ARG A 272 7.20 -18.45 22.76
N ARG A 273 7.36 -19.73 23.18
CA ARG A 273 6.23 -20.58 23.62
C ARG A 273 5.57 -20.10 24.91
N PHE A 274 6.30 -19.32 25.71
CA PHE A 274 5.77 -18.71 26.93
C PHE A 274 5.12 -17.34 26.70
N LYS A 275 5.13 -16.81 25.46
CA LYS A 275 4.44 -15.55 25.17
C LYS A 275 2.91 -15.76 25.17
N PRO A 276 2.15 -14.91 25.89
CA PRO A 276 0.70 -15.00 25.91
C PRO A 276 0.09 -14.80 24.51
N LYS A 277 -0.96 -15.56 24.21
CA LYS A 277 -1.71 -15.46 22.93
C LYS A 277 -2.24 -14.03 22.71
N THR A 278 -2.08 -13.53 21.49
CA THR A 278 -2.57 -12.20 21.10
C THR A 278 -4.09 -12.16 20.96
N ARG A 279 -4.71 -10.97 21.08
CA ARG A 279 -6.16 -10.78 20.90
C ARG A 279 -6.67 -11.30 19.55
N LYS A 280 -5.91 -11.08 18.47
CA LYS A 280 -6.24 -11.59 17.12
C LYS A 280 -6.26 -13.12 17.05
N GLN A 281 -5.31 -13.79 17.71
CA GLN A 281 -5.28 -15.26 17.76
C GLN A 281 -6.50 -15.82 18.51
N ARG A 282 -6.86 -15.22 19.64
CA ARG A 282 -8.06 -15.63 20.40
C ARG A 282 -9.35 -15.42 19.60
N PHE A 283 -9.43 -14.36 18.81
CA PHE A 283 -10.57 -14.10 17.92
C PHE A 283 -10.69 -15.18 16.83
N LEU A 284 -9.59 -15.47 16.13
CA LEU A 284 -9.57 -16.50 15.08
C LEU A 284 -9.84 -17.92 15.59
N GLU A 285 -9.50 -18.23 16.84
CA GLU A 285 -9.85 -19.51 17.47
C GLU A 285 -11.36 -19.60 17.77
N LYS A 286 -11.95 -18.53 18.32
CA LYS A 286 -13.40 -18.47 18.60
C LYS A 286 -14.28 -18.46 17.34
N SER A 287 -13.76 -17.98 16.21
CA SER A 287 -14.50 -17.97 14.93
C SER A 287 -14.42 -19.30 14.16
N LYS A 288 -13.70 -20.30 14.68
CA LYS A 288 -13.59 -21.65 14.12
C LYS A 288 -14.38 -22.71 14.90
N GLU A 289 -14.95 -22.32 16.04
CA GLU A 289 -15.92 -23.10 16.84
C GLU A 289 -17.34 -22.76 16.38
#